data_AF-A0A8J4Y469-F1
#
_entry.id   AF-A0A8J4Y469-F1
#
_cell.length_a   1.000
_cell.length_b   1.000
_cell.length_c   1.000
_cell.angle_alpha   90.00
_cell.angle_beta   90.00
_cell.angle_gamma   90.00
#
_symmetry.space_group_name_H-M   'P 1'
#
loop_
_entity.id
_entity.type
_entity.pdbx_description
1 polymer ?
#
loop_
_entity_poly.entity_id
_entity_poly.type
_entity_poly.pdbx_seq_one_letter_code
_entity_poly.pdbx_strand_id
1 'polypeptide(L)'
;MAKTEPHAAYSAFTHGLQHRWSFVKRTIPGISPLLRPLENSIRNTFLPALLRSHIMGNDERALLTLPPRLGGMGITSPERLADEENLNSINLTSSLTEKIIAQDANGETDQNAILELKKTISRSRQSAQVESLERLKGVLPDDTVRKIHTAQETGASNWLTCLPIRAKGFSLNKQEFVDAVALRHDEVRDVTASMLREVCRDVSTEPTLLPLDGEHMQYRTANTANEARVDVSARGFWTRGRRAFMDIRIFDPMAACHRGISLEAAHKRNEQEKIRAYGERIQHVDQGSFTPLVFTTSGGMGPKAKCFYSRLTDVMAEKKHQPRSHVVAWMRCRLSFSLLRSALLCLRGTRYSAPTTIDIAGLDYQATVVESGILV
;
A
#
# COMPACT_ATOMS: atom_id res chain seq x y z
N MET A 1 -11.36 21.99 3.92
CA MET A 1 -10.95 20.57 4.00
C MET A 1 -9.70 20.28 3.16
N ALA A 2 -9.73 20.14 1.82
CA ALA A 2 -8.52 19.70 1.06
C ALA A 2 -7.24 20.53 1.34
N LYS A 3 -7.35 21.86 1.44
CA LYS A 3 -6.23 22.76 1.79
C LYS A 3 -5.67 22.60 3.22
N THR A 4 -6.38 21.93 4.13
CA THR A 4 -6.05 21.81 5.56
C THR A 4 -5.81 20.37 5.99
N GLU A 5 -6.63 19.45 5.51
CA GLU A 5 -6.65 18.01 5.83
C GLU A 5 -6.80 17.21 4.52
N PRO A 6 -5.75 17.16 3.68
CA PRO A 6 -5.82 16.54 2.36
C PRO A 6 -6.17 15.05 2.42
N HIS A 7 -5.62 14.30 3.38
CA HIS A 7 -5.95 12.88 3.56
C HIS A 7 -7.45 12.66 3.85
N ALA A 8 -8.01 13.42 4.79
CA ALA A 8 -9.43 13.32 5.12
C ALA A 8 -10.33 13.79 3.97
N ALA A 9 -9.95 14.85 3.24
CA ALA A 9 -10.69 15.32 2.07
C ALA A 9 -10.66 14.31 0.91
N TYR A 10 -9.51 13.67 0.66
CA TYR A 10 -9.36 12.61 -0.33
C TYR A 10 -10.19 11.38 0.03
N SER A 11 -10.08 10.90 1.27
CA SER A 11 -10.83 9.76 1.78
C SER A 11 -12.35 9.99 1.73
N ALA A 12 -12.83 11.17 2.16
CA ALA A 12 -14.24 11.55 2.06
C ALA A 12 -14.72 11.67 0.60
N PHE A 13 -13.82 12.03 -0.33
CA PHE A 13 -14.14 12.07 -1.77
C PHE A 13 -14.28 10.66 -2.35
N THR A 14 -13.27 9.79 -2.16
CA THR A 14 -13.21 8.47 -2.78
C THR A 14 -14.23 7.49 -2.20
N HIS A 15 -14.38 7.44 -0.87
CA HIS A 15 -15.31 6.51 -0.21
C HIS A 15 -16.75 7.06 -0.10
N GLY A 16 -16.95 8.38 -0.27
CA GLY A 16 -18.24 9.04 -0.06
C GLY A 16 -18.76 9.79 -1.27
N LEU A 17 -18.18 10.97 -1.54
CA LEU A 17 -18.76 11.94 -2.48
C LEU A 17 -18.88 11.40 -3.91
N GLN A 18 -17.86 10.70 -4.40
CA GLN A 18 -17.83 10.09 -5.73
C GLN A 18 -18.97 9.08 -5.95
N HIS A 19 -19.43 8.39 -4.89
CA HIS A 19 -20.48 7.39 -4.99
C HIS A 19 -21.89 8.01 -5.10
N ARG A 20 -22.10 9.24 -4.62
CA ARG A 20 -23.42 9.91 -4.67
C ARG A 20 -23.94 10.08 -6.10
N TRP A 21 -23.04 10.24 -7.07
CA TRP A 21 -23.39 10.45 -8.48
C TRP A 21 -23.53 9.14 -9.26
N SER A 22 -23.26 7.99 -8.65
CA SER A 22 -23.37 6.68 -9.31
C SER A 22 -24.79 6.35 -9.74
N PHE A 23 -25.79 6.70 -8.94
CA PHE A 23 -27.20 6.52 -9.30
C PHE A 23 -27.54 7.35 -10.55
N VAL A 24 -27.23 8.64 -10.51
CA VAL A 24 -27.48 9.60 -11.60
C VAL A 24 -26.84 9.16 -12.92
N LYS A 25 -25.56 8.73 -12.90
CA LYS A 25 -24.88 8.18 -14.07
C LYS A 25 -25.51 6.90 -14.62
N ARG A 26 -26.13 6.07 -13.77
CA ARG A 26 -26.73 4.80 -14.19
C ARG A 26 -28.13 4.96 -14.76
N THR A 27 -28.90 5.94 -14.26
CA THR A 27 -30.33 6.07 -14.57
C THR A 27 -30.66 7.10 -15.65
N ILE A 28 -29.78 8.08 -15.92
CA ILE A 28 -30.05 9.14 -16.90
C ILE A 28 -29.16 8.94 -18.15
N PRO A 29 -29.73 8.54 -19.31
CA PRO A 29 -28.97 8.38 -20.54
C PRO A 29 -28.46 9.74 -21.06
N GLY A 30 -27.25 9.76 -21.61
CA GLY A 30 -26.66 10.96 -22.22
C GLY A 30 -26.32 12.08 -21.24
N ILE A 31 -26.25 11.83 -19.93
CA ILE A 31 -25.96 12.84 -18.90
C ILE A 31 -24.51 13.34 -18.90
N SER A 32 -23.60 12.68 -19.63
CA SER A 32 -22.17 12.99 -19.73
C SER A 32 -21.86 14.51 -19.85
N PRO A 33 -22.45 15.28 -20.80
CA PRO A 33 -22.15 16.71 -20.94
C PRO A 33 -22.56 17.57 -19.74
N LEU A 34 -23.61 17.17 -19.01
CA LEU A 34 -24.10 17.89 -17.82
C LEU A 34 -23.18 17.68 -16.60
N LEU A 35 -22.32 16.66 -16.62
CA LEU A 35 -21.32 16.40 -15.58
C LEU A 35 -19.99 17.13 -15.82
N ARG A 36 -19.81 17.79 -16.97
CA ARG A 36 -18.61 18.59 -17.29
C ARG A 36 -18.30 19.70 -16.27
N PRO A 37 -19.26 20.48 -15.73
CA PRO A 37 -18.96 21.48 -14.70
C PRO A 37 -18.42 20.85 -13.40
N LEU A 38 -18.85 19.63 -13.09
CA LEU A 38 -18.38 18.86 -11.94
C LEU A 38 -16.96 18.31 -12.18
N GLU A 39 -16.67 17.75 -13.36
CA GLU A 39 -15.31 17.37 -13.75
C GLU A 39 -14.36 18.57 -13.72
N ASN A 40 -14.77 19.73 -14.25
CA ASN A 40 -13.99 20.97 -14.18
C ASN A 40 -13.72 21.40 -12.73
N SER A 41 -14.69 21.24 -11.83
CA SER A 41 -14.52 21.54 -10.40
C SER A 41 -13.52 20.58 -9.73
N ILE A 42 -13.58 19.29 -10.07
CA ILE A 42 -12.61 18.28 -9.61
C ILE A 42 -11.20 18.62 -10.12
N ARG A 43 -11.05 18.86 -11.44
CA ARG A 43 -9.78 19.11 -12.12
C ARG A 43 -9.12 20.43 -11.70
N ASN A 44 -9.88 21.51 -11.59
CA ASN A 44 -9.33 22.86 -11.46
C ASN A 44 -9.38 23.40 -10.02
N THR A 45 -10.18 22.80 -9.12
CA THR A 45 -10.30 23.24 -7.72
C THR A 45 -9.89 22.16 -6.73
N PHE A 46 -10.45 20.95 -6.82
CA PHE A 46 -10.19 19.90 -5.82
C PHE A 46 -8.79 19.32 -5.92
N LEU A 47 -8.38 18.85 -7.11
CA LEU A 47 -7.08 18.21 -7.32
C LEU A 47 -5.90 19.17 -7.04
N PRO A 48 -5.90 20.45 -7.49
CA PRO A 48 -4.86 21.42 -7.13
C PRO A 48 -4.81 21.72 -5.62
N ALA A 49 -5.97 21.79 -4.95
CA ALA A 49 -6.03 21.99 -3.50
C ALA A 49 -5.57 20.77 -2.70
N LEU A 50 -5.72 19.56 -3.26
CA LEU A 50 -5.33 18.29 -2.64
C LEU A 50 -3.82 18.00 -2.81
N LEU A 51 -3.32 18.14 -4.03
CA LEU A 51 -1.94 17.80 -4.41
C LEU A 51 -0.94 18.96 -4.26
N ARG A 52 -1.44 20.19 -4.04
CA ARG A 52 -0.66 21.44 -4.02
C ARG A 52 0.14 21.72 -5.31
N SER A 53 -0.26 21.13 -6.43
CA SER A 53 0.33 21.37 -7.76
C SER A 53 -0.55 22.30 -8.60
N HIS A 54 0.06 23.08 -9.50
CA HIS A 54 -0.64 23.88 -10.50
C HIS A 54 -0.94 23.07 -11.78
N ILE A 55 -1.99 23.49 -12.52
CA ILE A 55 -2.42 23.06 -13.87
C ILE A 55 -1.97 21.64 -14.27
N MET A 56 -2.85 20.66 -14.07
CA MET A 56 -2.55 19.28 -14.46
C MET A 56 -2.88 19.00 -15.93
N GLY A 57 -1.95 18.33 -16.60
CA GLY A 57 -2.08 17.84 -17.97
C GLY A 57 -3.21 16.82 -18.14
N ASN A 58 -3.59 16.53 -19.39
CA ASN A 58 -4.62 15.53 -19.67
C ASN A 58 -4.18 14.12 -19.24
N ASP A 59 -2.89 13.81 -19.39
CA ASP A 59 -2.31 12.50 -19.07
C ASP A 59 -2.12 12.30 -17.56
N GLU A 60 -1.69 13.34 -16.84
CA GLU A 60 -1.68 13.36 -15.38
C GLU A 60 -3.09 13.18 -14.81
N ARG A 61 -4.07 13.92 -15.34
CA ARG A 61 -5.48 13.77 -14.96
C ARG A 61 -5.99 12.34 -15.21
N ALA A 62 -5.60 11.72 -16.33
CA ALA A 62 -5.93 10.34 -16.67
C ALA A 62 -5.28 9.34 -15.72
N LEU A 63 -3.98 9.47 -15.40
CA LEU A 63 -3.29 8.65 -14.40
C LEU A 63 -4.02 8.69 -13.05
N LEU A 64 -4.44 9.87 -12.59
CA LEU A 64 -5.18 10.02 -11.34
C LEU A 64 -6.58 9.37 -11.32
N THR A 65 -7.19 9.10 -12.48
CA THR A 65 -8.43 8.29 -12.54
C THR A 65 -8.20 6.81 -12.25
N LEU A 66 -7.00 6.30 -12.53
CA LEU A 66 -6.66 4.89 -12.30
C LEU A 66 -6.61 4.58 -10.79
N PRO A 67 -6.89 3.34 -10.37
CA PRO A 67 -6.83 2.98 -8.95
C PRO A 67 -5.39 3.05 -8.39
N PRO A 68 -5.20 3.19 -7.07
CA PRO A 68 -3.87 3.28 -6.45
C PRO A 68 -2.93 2.09 -6.76
N ARG A 69 -3.48 0.88 -6.97
CA ARG A 69 -2.73 -0.31 -7.41
C ARG A 69 -2.09 -0.19 -8.82
N LEU A 70 -2.46 0.83 -9.59
CA LEU A 70 -1.92 1.17 -10.91
C LEU A 70 -1.17 2.52 -10.90
N GLY A 71 -0.87 3.09 -9.73
CA GLY A 71 -0.17 4.37 -9.58
C GLY A 71 -1.06 5.62 -9.70
N GLY A 72 -2.39 5.46 -9.75
CA GLY A 72 -3.35 6.57 -9.71
C GLY A 72 -3.92 6.86 -8.32
N MET A 73 -5.06 7.54 -8.25
CA MET A 73 -5.75 7.88 -6.97
C MET A 73 -7.22 7.44 -6.92
N GLY A 74 -7.74 6.76 -7.96
CA GLY A 74 -9.15 6.34 -8.01
C GLY A 74 -10.15 7.51 -8.06
N ILE A 75 -9.67 8.73 -8.37
CA ILE A 75 -10.48 9.94 -8.52
C ILE A 75 -11.04 9.92 -9.95
N THR A 76 -12.12 9.19 -10.14
CA THR A 76 -12.75 8.94 -11.44
C THR A 76 -13.19 10.24 -12.12
N SER A 77 -13.46 10.18 -13.43
CA SER A 77 -14.09 11.28 -14.14
C SER A 77 -15.59 11.02 -14.27
N PRO A 78 -16.48 11.86 -13.69
CA PRO A 78 -17.92 11.65 -13.78
C PRO A 78 -18.45 11.76 -15.21
N GLU A 79 -17.92 12.69 -16.01
CA GLU A 79 -18.24 12.86 -17.44
C GLU A 79 -17.88 11.61 -18.23
N ARG A 80 -16.60 11.18 -18.22
CA ARG A 80 -16.14 10.05 -19.04
C ARG A 80 -16.77 8.69 -18.68
N LEU A 81 -17.19 8.49 -17.43
CA LEU A 81 -17.79 7.22 -16.98
C LEU A 81 -19.32 7.20 -17.03
N ALA A 82 -19.99 8.31 -17.40
CA ALA A 82 -21.44 8.37 -17.35
C ALA A 82 -22.09 7.36 -18.30
N ASP A 83 -21.72 7.43 -19.58
CA ASP A 83 -22.36 6.64 -20.63
C ASP A 83 -22.05 5.13 -20.48
N GLU A 84 -20.84 4.78 -20.03
CA GLU A 84 -20.45 3.40 -19.72
C GLU A 84 -21.20 2.84 -18.50
N GLU A 85 -21.39 3.62 -17.43
CA GLU A 85 -22.19 3.19 -16.27
C GLU A 85 -23.68 3.06 -16.61
N ASN A 86 -24.24 3.92 -17.46
CA ASN A 86 -25.61 3.80 -17.95
C ASN A 86 -25.79 2.51 -18.79
N LEU A 87 -24.92 2.28 -19.78
CA LEU A 87 -24.96 1.07 -20.60
C LEU A 87 -24.81 -0.22 -19.78
N ASN A 88 -23.86 -0.23 -18.84
CA ASN A 88 -23.69 -1.34 -17.90
C ASN A 88 -24.93 -1.56 -17.01
N SER A 89 -25.63 -0.50 -16.62
CA SER A 89 -26.90 -0.60 -15.87
C SER A 89 -28.01 -1.22 -16.72
N ILE A 90 -28.18 -0.75 -17.96
CA ILE A 90 -29.18 -1.26 -18.92
C ILE A 90 -28.96 -2.77 -19.14
N ASN A 91 -27.71 -3.17 -19.42
CA ASN A 91 -27.33 -4.57 -19.65
C ASN A 91 -27.55 -5.45 -18.40
N LEU A 92 -27.38 -4.92 -17.19
CA LEU A 92 -27.67 -5.64 -15.94
C LEU A 92 -29.17 -5.79 -15.65
N THR A 93 -30.00 -4.88 -16.16
CA THR A 93 -31.45 -4.88 -15.92
C THR A 93 -32.28 -5.45 -17.07
N SER A 94 -31.71 -5.72 -18.24
CA SER A 94 -32.45 -6.13 -19.45
C SER A 94 -33.42 -7.29 -19.21
N SER A 95 -32.94 -8.42 -18.67
CA SER A 95 -33.76 -9.60 -18.38
C SER A 95 -34.90 -9.33 -17.39
N LEU A 96 -34.69 -8.43 -16.42
CA LEU A 96 -35.74 -7.99 -15.50
C LEU A 96 -36.76 -7.08 -16.21
N THR A 97 -36.29 -6.16 -17.04
CA THR A 97 -37.14 -5.26 -17.84
C THR A 97 -38.02 -6.03 -18.81
N GLU A 98 -37.48 -7.03 -19.50
CA GLU A 98 -38.22 -7.94 -20.40
C GLU A 98 -39.36 -8.66 -19.66
N LYS A 99 -39.08 -9.20 -18.46
CA LYS A 99 -40.08 -9.85 -17.60
C LYS A 99 -41.16 -8.90 -17.08
N ILE A 100 -40.79 -7.67 -16.72
CA ILE A 100 -41.75 -6.61 -16.33
C ILE A 100 -42.66 -6.26 -17.50
N ILE A 101 -42.13 -6.12 -18.71
CA ILE A 101 -42.90 -5.86 -19.94
C ILE A 101 -43.85 -7.03 -20.25
N ALA A 102 -43.40 -8.26 -20.06
CA ALA A 102 -44.20 -9.47 -20.24
C ALA A 102 -45.25 -9.73 -19.13
N GLN A 103 -45.25 -8.92 -18.05
CA GLN A 103 -46.07 -9.12 -16.85
C GLN A 103 -45.94 -10.52 -16.22
N ASP A 104 -44.72 -11.07 -16.23
CA ASP A 104 -44.39 -12.38 -15.64
C ASP A 104 -44.66 -12.37 -14.12
N ALA A 105 -45.71 -13.09 -13.69
CA ALA A 105 -46.14 -13.19 -12.31
C ALA A 105 -45.14 -13.93 -11.39
N ASN A 106 -44.23 -14.74 -11.96
CA ASN A 106 -43.26 -15.50 -11.18
C ASN A 106 -42.00 -14.67 -10.90
N GLY A 107 -41.64 -13.74 -11.80
CA GLY A 107 -40.58 -12.74 -11.57
C GLY A 107 -39.15 -13.26 -11.37
N GLU A 108 -38.92 -14.58 -11.45
CA GLU A 108 -37.62 -15.19 -11.15
C GLU A 108 -36.56 -14.77 -12.18
N THR A 109 -35.58 -13.98 -11.74
CA THR A 109 -34.39 -13.65 -12.52
C THR A 109 -33.27 -14.65 -12.23
N ASP A 110 -32.54 -15.10 -13.25
CA ASP A 110 -31.35 -15.93 -13.06
C ASP A 110 -30.23 -15.14 -12.35
N GLN A 111 -30.10 -15.37 -11.04
CA GLN A 111 -29.08 -14.81 -10.17
C GLN A 111 -27.66 -15.16 -10.66
N ASN A 112 -27.46 -16.33 -11.27
CA ASN A 112 -26.15 -16.77 -11.77
C ASN A 112 -25.77 -16.01 -13.04
N ALA A 113 -26.70 -15.85 -14.00
CA ALA A 113 -26.48 -15.01 -15.17
C ALA A 113 -26.15 -13.55 -14.79
N ILE A 114 -26.89 -12.96 -13.83
CA ILE A 114 -26.59 -11.62 -13.31
C ILE A 114 -25.20 -11.57 -12.65
N LEU A 115 -24.81 -12.62 -11.92
CA LEU A 115 -23.49 -12.70 -11.27
C LEU A 115 -22.36 -12.82 -12.29
N GLU A 116 -22.51 -13.62 -13.35
CA GLU A 116 -21.53 -13.71 -14.45
C GLU A 116 -21.45 -12.42 -15.27
N LEU A 117 -22.57 -11.71 -15.49
CA LEU A 117 -22.55 -10.40 -16.13
C LEU A 117 -21.77 -9.38 -15.27
N LYS A 118 -22.01 -9.34 -13.95
CA LYS A 118 -21.24 -8.51 -13.01
C LYS A 118 -19.74 -8.84 -13.03
N LYS A 119 -19.36 -10.13 -13.05
CA LYS A 119 -17.97 -10.56 -13.19
C LYS A 119 -17.37 -10.10 -14.52
N THR A 120 -18.12 -10.19 -15.61
CA THR A 120 -17.69 -9.79 -16.95
C THR A 120 -17.45 -8.28 -17.05
N ILE A 121 -18.37 -7.45 -16.54
CA ILE A 121 -18.21 -6.00 -16.43
C ILE A 121 -16.99 -5.64 -15.59
N SER A 122 -16.79 -6.32 -14.44
CA SER A 122 -15.62 -6.12 -13.59
C SER A 122 -14.30 -6.45 -14.29
N ARG A 123 -14.24 -7.57 -15.03
CA ARG A 123 -13.07 -7.96 -15.84
C ARG A 123 -12.81 -6.95 -16.95
N SER A 124 -13.83 -6.55 -17.70
CA SER A 124 -13.73 -5.56 -18.78
C SER A 124 -13.13 -4.24 -18.27
N ARG A 125 -13.68 -3.70 -17.17
CA ARG A 125 -13.16 -2.50 -16.51
C ARG A 125 -11.70 -2.66 -16.05
N GLN A 126 -11.34 -3.82 -15.50
CA GLN A 126 -9.96 -4.09 -15.09
C GLN A 126 -9.01 -4.12 -16.28
N SER A 127 -9.40 -4.72 -17.41
CA SER A 127 -8.62 -4.72 -18.64
C SER A 127 -8.45 -3.31 -19.22
N ALA A 128 -9.54 -2.53 -19.31
CA ALA A 128 -9.49 -1.15 -19.80
C ALA A 128 -8.60 -0.23 -18.93
N GLN A 129 -8.58 -0.45 -17.60
CA GLN A 129 -7.66 0.25 -16.69
C GLN A 129 -6.18 -0.10 -16.94
N VAL A 130 -5.87 -1.37 -17.23
CA VAL A 130 -4.50 -1.81 -17.54
C VAL A 130 -4.08 -1.29 -18.92
N GLU A 131 -4.93 -1.39 -19.93
CA GLU A 131 -4.64 -0.86 -21.27
C GLU A 131 -4.43 0.66 -21.25
N SER A 132 -5.26 1.40 -20.51
CA SER A 132 -5.08 2.85 -20.30
C SER A 132 -3.74 3.17 -19.64
N LEU A 133 -3.26 2.34 -18.72
CA LEU A 133 -1.94 2.51 -18.11
C LEU A 133 -0.80 2.26 -19.10
N GLU A 134 -0.86 1.20 -19.91
CA GLU A 134 0.17 0.93 -20.91
C GLU A 134 0.22 2.02 -22.00
N ARG A 135 -0.93 2.56 -22.42
CA ARG A 135 -0.98 3.74 -23.29
C ARG A 135 -0.30 4.96 -22.64
N LEU A 136 -0.58 5.23 -21.36
CA LEU A 136 0.05 6.34 -20.63
C LEU A 136 1.56 6.15 -20.46
N LYS A 137 2.04 4.93 -20.21
CA LYS A 137 3.48 4.63 -20.13
C LYS A 137 4.25 4.91 -21.42
N GLY A 138 3.60 4.79 -22.58
CA GLY A 138 4.20 5.14 -23.88
C GLY A 138 4.31 6.65 -24.16
N VAL A 139 3.65 7.50 -23.36
CA VAL A 139 3.60 8.97 -23.54
C VAL A 139 4.31 9.71 -22.40
N LEU A 140 4.28 9.16 -21.18
CA LEU A 140 4.88 9.77 -20.00
C LEU A 140 6.42 9.61 -19.98
N PRO A 141 7.17 10.58 -19.42
CA PRO A 141 8.62 10.46 -19.27
C PRO A 141 9.04 9.25 -18.42
N ASP A 142 10.19 8.66 -18.73
CA ASP A 142 10.74 7.47 -18.04
C ASP A 142 10.76 7.58 -16.51
N ASP A 143 11.05 8.77 -15.96
CA ASP A 143 11.04 9.04 -14.52
C ASP A 143 9.63 8.88 -13.91
N THR A 144 8.60 9.33 -14.63
CA THR A 144 7.19 9.16 -14.25
C THR A 144 6.75 7.70 -14.39
N VAL A 145 7.16 7.01 -15.46
CA VAL A 145 6.93 5.56 -15.65
C VAL A 145 7.58 4.76 -14.51
N ARG A 146 8.77 5.17 -14.07
CA ARG A 146 9.47 4.55 -12.94
C ARG A 146 8.73 4.75 -11.62
N LYS A 147 8.21 5.96 -11.35
CA LYS A 147 7.33 6.24 -10.19
C LYS A 147 6.06 5.40 -10.22
N ILE A 148 5.44 5.20 -11.38
CA ILE A 148 4.30 4.29 -11.57
C ILE A 148 4.67 2.87 -11.15
N HIS A 149 5.78 2.31 -11.65
CA HIS A 149 6.23 0.97 -11.26
C HIS A 149 6.45 0.82 -9.74
N THR A 150 7.00 1.85 -9.10
CA THR A 150 7.19 1.95 -7.65
C THR A 150 5.87 2.07 -6.85
N ALA A 151 4.82 2.63 -7.44
CA ALA A 151 3.48 2.68 -6.84
C ALA A 151 2.63 1.41 -7.09
N GLN A 152 3.00 0.61 -8.10
CA GLN A 152 2.40 -0.71 -8.36
C GLN A 152 2.92 -1.81 -7.41
N GLU A 153 3.95 -1.55 -6.61
CA GLU A 153 4.50 -2.54 -5.68
C GLU A 153 3.49 -2.95 -4.59
N THR A 154 3.46 -4.24 -4.26
CA THR A 154 2.59 -4.76 -3.20
C THR A 154 3.00 -4.17 -1.85
N GLY A 155 2.17 -3.26 -1.31
CA GLY A 155 2.47 -2.53 -0.08
C GLY A 155 2.35 -1.01 -0.25
N ALA A 156 2.78 -0.50 -1.40
CA ALA A 156 3.09 0.92 -1.58
C ALA A 156 1.87 1.85 -1.46
N SER A 157 0.76 1.48 -2.09
CA SER A 157 -0.41 2.36 -2.21
C SER A 157 -1.56 2.07 -1.22
N ASN A 158 -1.32 1.24 -0.18
CA ASN A 158 -2.39 0.78 0.73
C ASN A 158 -2.86 1.86 1.72
N TRP A 159 -2.02 2.84 2.03
CA TRP A 159 -2.40 4.02 2.82
C TRP A 159 -3.47 4.86 2.12
N LEU A 160 -3.47 4.92 0.77
CA LEU A 160 -4.45 5.65 -0.04
C LEU A 160 -5.83 4.96 -0.11
N THR A 161 -5.97 3.77 0.46
CA THR A 161 -7.24 3.02 0.51
C THR A 161 -7.81 2.89 1.92
N CYS A 162 -7.13 3.42 2.94
CA CYS A 162 -7.53 3.37 4.34
C CYS A 162 -8.21 4.67 4.77
N LEU A 163 -9.21 4.59 5.65
CA LEU A 163 -9.80 5.76 6.30
C LEU A 163 -8.83 6.33 7.36
N PRO A 164 -8.68 7.67 7.46
CA PRO A 164 -7.70 8.31 8.33
C PRO A 164 -8.10 8.30 9.82
N ILE A 165 -8.11 7.13 10.45
CA ILE A 165 -8.47 6.97 11.87
C ILE A 165 -7.28 7.25 12.79
N ARG A 166 -7.32 8.37 13.50
CA ARG A 166 -6.25 8.82 14.41
C ARG A 166 -5.98 7.84 15.56
N ALA A 167 -7.02 7.28 16.17
CA ALA A 167 -6.90 6.30 17.26
C ALA A 167 -6.15 5.02 16.85
N LYS A 168 -6.14 4.69 15.56
CA LYS A 168 -5.45 3.51 14.99
C LYS A 168 -4.13 3.89 14.28
N GLY A 169 -3.75 5.17 14.36
CA GLY A 169 -2.56 5.73 13.73
C GLY A 169 -2.61 5.80 12.20
N PHE A 170 -3.79 5.66 11.59
CA PHE A 170 -3.97 5.73 10.13
C PHE A 170 -4.23 7.15 9.61
N SER A 171 -4.28 8.16 10.48
CA SER A 171 -4.30 9.56 10.06
C SER A 171 -2.91 10.02 9.60
N LEU A 172 -2.84 10.81 8.51
CA LEU A 172 -1.65 11.58 8.12
C LEU A 172 -1.98 13.07 8.20
N ASN A 173 -1.08 13.87 8.78
CA ASN A 173 -1.21 15.32 8.81
C ASN A 173 -1.01 15.96 7.41
N LYS A 174 -1.32 17.25 7.27
CA LYS A 174 -1.28 17.97 5.97
C LYS A 174 0.07 17.90 5.25
N GLN A 175 1.15 17.86 6.01
CA GLN A 175 2.50 17.78 5.49
C GLN A 175 2.90 16.32 5.30
N GLU A 176 2.57 15.45 6.29
CA GLU A 176 2.70 13.99 6.20
C GLU A 176 2.10 13.41 4.91
N PHE A 177 0.91 13.85 4.50
CA PHE A 177 0.27 13.39 3.26
C PHE A 177 1.00 13.82 1.98
N VAL A 178 1.74 14.94 2.01
CA VAL A 178 2.42 15.50 0.82
C VAL A 178 3.86 14.98 0.72
N ASP A 179 4.59 14.96 1.82
CA ASP A 179 5.98 14.50 1.83
C ASP A 179 6.08 12.97 2.05
N ALA A 180 4.97 12.27 2.30
CA ALA A 180 4.83 10.81 2.14
C ALA A 180 5.34 10.31 0.78
N VAL A 181 5.37 11.19 -0.22
CA VAL A 181 5.91 10.93 -1.55
C VAL A 181 7.47 10.79 -1.53
N ALA A 182 8.18 11.09 -0.43
CA ALA A 182 9.66 11.07 -0.37
C ALA A 182 10.33 10.89 1.04
N LEU A 183 10.97 9.71 1.29
CA LEU A 183 12.24 9.41 2.04
C LEU A 183 12.73 10.29 3.26
N ARG A 184 13.22 9.78 4.43
CA ARG A 184 13.50 8.43 5.03
C ARG A 184 13.32 8.37 6.58
N HIS A 185 13.75 7.34 7.32
CA HIS A 185 12.91 6.50 8.23
C HIS A 185 13.54 6.05 9.58
N ASP A 186 12.72 5.57 10.55
CA ASP A 186 13.09 4.83 11.80
C ASP A 186 11.94 3.93 12.34
N GLU A 187 10.69 4.43 12.26
CA GLU A 187 9.45 3.83 12.85
C GLU A 187 9.16 2.37 12.40
N VAL A 188 9.69 1.96 11.25
CA VAL A 188 9.44 0.62 10.67
C VAL A 188 9.98 -0.47 11.58
N ARG A 189 11.17 -0.28 12.17
CA ARG A 189 11.78 -1.22 13.13
C ARG A 189 10.86 -1.47 14.31
N ASP A 190 10.35 -0.39 14.89
CA ASP A 190 9.58 -0.46 16.13
C ASP A 190 8.21 -1.11 15.87
N VAL A 191 7.61 -0.87 14.70
CA VAL A 191 6.41 -1.57 14.21
C VAL A 191 6.68 -3.06 13.97
N THR A 192 7.78 -3.43 13.29
CA THR A 192 8.18 -4.83 13.09
C THR A 192 8.39 -5.55 14.43
N ALA A 193 9.12 -4.93 15.35
CA ALA A 193 9.38 -5.48 16.68
C ALA A 193 8.09 -5.62 17.50
N SER A 194 7.16 -4.66 17.41
CA SER A 194 5.87 -4.76 18.09
C SER A 194 5.01 -5.90 17.55
N MET A 195 4.94 -6.07 16.22
CA MET A 195 4.25 -7.23 15.61
C MET A 195 4.91 -8.56 15.98
N LEU A 196 6.24 -8.60 16.16
CA LEU A 196 6.95 -9.80 16.60
C LEU A 196 6.70 -10.12 18.08
N ARG A 197 6.60 -9.12 18.97
CA ARG A 197 6.25 -9.34 20.40
C ARG A 197 4.89 -10.02 20.55
N GLU A 198 3.97 -9.80 19.61
CA GLU A 198 2.69 -10.50 19.57
C GLU A 198 2.84 -12.00 19.32
N VAL A 199 3.85 -12.49 18.61
CA VAL A 199 3.93 -13.91 18.19
C VAL A 199 5.15 -14.68 18.70
N CYS A 200 6.23 -13.99 19.01
CA CYS A 200 7.50 -14.57 19.44
C CYS A 200 7.83 -14.17 20.88
N ARG A 201 8.59 -15.05 21.54
CA ARG A 201 9.21 -14.75 22.83
C ARG A 201 10.59 -14.14 22.58
N ASP A 202 11.09 -13.35 23.54
CA ASP A 202 12.47 -12.83 23.49
C ASP A 202 12.72 -12.06 22.17
N VAL A 203 12.00 -10.94 22.06
CA VAL A 203 12.09 -9.99 20.94
C VAL A 203 12.81 -8.73 21.42
N SER A 204 13.89 -8.38 20.76
CA SER A 204 14.73 -7.22 21.11
C SER A 204 14.95 -6.31 19.90
N THR A 205 14.99 -5.00 20.14
CA THR A 205 15.34 -3.95 19.17
C THR A 205 16.79 -3.53 19.37
N GLU A 206 17.52 -3.32 18.27
CA GLU A 206 18.96 -3.04 18.26
C GLU A 206 19.86 -4.02 19.06
N PRO A 207 19.61 -5.35 19.09
CA PRO A 207 20.50 -6.29 19.77
C PRO A 207 21.93 -6.25 19.18
N THR A 208 22.91 -6.35 20.07
CA THR A 208 24.32 -6.59 19.74
C THR A 208 24.51 -8.01 19.24
N LEU A 209 25.32 -8.17 18.19
CA LEU A 209 25.85 -9.46 17.76
C LEU A 209 26.97 -9.92 18.69
N LEU A 210 27.25 -11.22 18.74
CA LEU A 210 28.38 -11.77 19.46
C LEU A 210 29.72 -11.19 18.94
N PRO A 211 30.72 -10.95 19.82
CA PRO A 211 32.07 -10.57 19.39
C PRO A 211 32.70 -11.68 18.53
N LEU A 212 33.79 -11.34 17.84
CA LEU A 212 34.57 -12.30 17.06
C LEU A 212 35.82 -12.71 17.86
N ASP A 213 35.96 -14.00 18.12
CA ASP A 213 37.05 -14.61 18.89
C ASP A 213 38.05 -15.33 17.96
N GLY A 214 38.26 -14.76 16.76
CA GLY A 214 39.21 -15.24 15.76
C GLY A 214 38.58 -15.74 14.45
N GLU A 215 37.25 -15.67 14.30
CA GLU A 215 36.59 -16.09 13.06
C GLU A 215 36.88 -15.13 11.89
N HIS A 216 37.32 -15.69 10.76
CA HIS A 216 37.51 -14.95 9.52
C HIS A 216 36.27 -15.02 8.62
N MET A 217 35.73 -13.86 8.27
CA MET A 217 34.63 -13.73 7.32
C MET A 217 35.15 -13.78 5.87
N GLN A 218 34.52 -14.58 5.02
CA GLN A 218 34.84 -14.71 3.59
C GLN A 218 34.53 -13.42 2.83
N TYR A 219 33.44 -12.73 3.17
CA TYR A 219 33.07 -11.49 2.50
C TYR A 219 33.84 -10.29 3.08
N ARG A 220 34.62 -9.60 2.25
CA ARG A 220 35.22 -8.28 2.57
C ARG A 220 34.22 -7.19 2.97
N THR A 221 32.92 -7.45 2.81
CA THR A 221 31.81 -6.54 3.17
C THR A 221 31.08 -6.99 4.44
N ALA A 222 31.47 -8.12 5.05
CA ALA A 222 30.94 -8.58 6.33
C ALA A 222 31.29 -7.59 7.44
N ASN A 223 30.33 -7.35 8.33
CA ASN A 223 30.49 -6.45 9.46
C ASN A 223 31.22 -7.18 10.60
N THR A 224 32.51 -6.89 10.74
CA THR A 224 33.40 -7.44 11.78
C THR A 224 33.52 -6.56 13.02
N ALA A 225 32.73 -5.48 13.14
CA ALA A 225 32.82 -4.57 14.30
C ALA A 225 32.35 -5.25 15.60
N ASN A 226 33.08 -5.07 16.69
CA ASN A 226 32.75 -5.71 17.98
C ASN A 226 31.38 -5.27 18.53
N GLU A 227 30.98 -4.02 18.29
CA GLU A 227 29.68 -3.47 18.71
C GLU A 227 28.60 -3.54 17.60
N ALA A 228 28.76 -4.42 16.61
CA ALA A 228 27.78 -4.55 15.53
C ALA A 228 26.39 -4.87 16.08
N ARG A 229 25.39 -4.08 15.67
CA ARG A 229 23.97 -4.27 15.97
C ARG A 229 23.19 -4.55 14.70
N VAL A 230 22.03 -5.19 14.88
CA VAL A 230 20.98 -5.37 13.86
C VAL A 230 19.66 -4.87 14.41
N ASP A 231 18.73 -4.46 13.55
CA ASP A 231 17.55 -3.70 13.97
C ASP A 231 16.60 -4.46 14.90
N VAL A 232 16.36 -5.75 14.64
CA VAL A 232 15.44 -6.58 15.44
C VAL A 232 15.98 -8.01 15.55
N SER A 233 15.77 -8.66 16.70
CA SER A 233 15.79 -10.12 16.81
C SER A 233 14.54 -10.68 17.48
N ALA A 234 14.23 -11.94 17.19
CA ALA A 234 13.13 -12.68 17.80
C ALA A 234 13.49 -14.17 17.94
N ARG A 235 13.19 -14.79 19.09
CA ARG A 235 13.45 -16.23 19.28
C ARG A 235 12.26 -17.07 18.75
N GLY A 236 12.56 -18.09 17.95
CA GLY A 236 11.59 -19.08 17.49
C GLY A 236 10.83 -18.73 16.21
N PHE A 237 11.07 -17.57 15.57
CA PHE A 237 10.27 -17.11 14.43
C PHE A 237 10.35 -18.06 13.22
N TRP A 238 11.56 -18.37 12.73
CA TRP A 238 11.78 -19.28 11.59
C TRP A 238 11.88 -20.75 11.99
N THR A 239 12.60 -21.05 13.08
CA THR A 239 12.82 -22.39 13.60
C THR A 239 12.69 -22.35 15.11
N ARG A 240 12.00 -23.34 15.71
CA ARG A 240 11.82 -23.45 17.17
C ARG A 240 13.18 -23.39 17.88
N GLY A 241 13.29 -22.53 18.89
CA GLY A 241 14.51 -22.36 19.70
C GLY A 241 15.59 -21.45 19.09
N ARG A 242 15.76 -21.42 17.77
CA ARG A 242 16.78 -20.58 17.10
C ARG A 242 16.38 -19.10 17.10
N ARG A 243 17.36 -18.19 17.22
CA ARG A 243 17.12 -16.75 17.08
C ARG A 243 17.06 -16.37 15.59
N ALA A 244 16.06 -15.57 15.23
CA ALA A 244 15.98 -14.88 13.95
C ALA A 244 16.42 -13.44 14.16
N PHE A 245 17.23 -12.94 13.23
CA PHE A 245 17.74 -11.58 13.19
C PHE A 245 17.29 -10.92 11.90
N MET A 246 16.79 -9.70 12.03
CA MET A 246 16.28 -8.89 10.94
C MET A 246 16.97 -7.54 10.97
N ASP A 247 17.36 -7.11 9.78
CA ASP A 247 17.93 -5.80 9.54
C ASP A 247 17.11 -5.15 8.43
N ILE A 248 16.72 -3.90 8.65
CA ILE A 248 15.78 -3.15 7.82
C ILE A 248 16.59 -2.17 6.97
N ARG A 249 16.37 -2.23 5.66
CA ARG A 249 16.89 -1.22 4.74
C ARG A 249 15.74 -0.68 3.92
N ILE A 250 15.60 0.64 3.91
CA ILE A 250 14.67 1.31 3.00
C ILE A 250 15.47 2.15 2.02
N PHE A 251 15.34 1.86 0.73
CA PHE A 251 16.09 2.50 -0.34
C PHE A 251 15.20 3.35 -1.23
N ASP A 252 15.77 4.41 -1.80
CA ASP A 252 15.08 5.21 -2.81
C ASP A 252 15.19 4.51 -4.18
N PRO A 253 14.07 4.04 -4.77
CA PRO A 253 14.08 3.42 -6.09
C PRO A 253 14.37 4.42 -7.22
N MET A 254 14.31 5.74 -6.98
CA MET A 254 14.63 6.77 -7.98
C MET A 254 16.11 7.19 -7.98
N ALA A 255 16.88 6.80 -6.95
CA ALA A 255 18.28 7.21 -6.81
C ALA A 255 19.15 6.86 -8.03
N ALA A 256 20.14 7.71 -8.33
CA ALA A 256 20.99 7.59 -9.51
C ALA A 256 21.72 6.23 -9.61
N CYS A 257 22.12 5.64 -8.47
CA CYS A 257 22.75 4.30 -8.40
C CYS A 257 21.83 3.14 -8.84
N HIS A 258 20.53 3.38 -8.94
CA HIS A 258 19.54 2.44 -9.47
C HIS A 258 19.11 2.77 -10.90
N ARG A 259 19.60 3.85 -11.55
CA ARG A 259 19.26 4.16 -12.95
C ARG A 259 19.72 3.01 -13.88
N GLY A 260 18.85 2.64 -14.83
CA GLY A 260 19.13 1.57 -15.81
C GLY A 260 18.94 0.13 -15.30
N ILE A 261 18.51 -0.10 -14.06
CA ILE A 261 18.15 -1.44 -13.56
C ILE A 261 16.66 -1.54 -13.20
N SER A 262 16.10 -2.75 -13.33
CA SER A 262 14.73 -3.03 -12.92
C SER A 262 14.56 -2.92 -11.41
N LEU A 263 13.33 -2.65 -10.97
CA LEU A 263 13.00 -2.51 -9.55
C LEU A 263 13.25 -3.81 -8.77
N GLU A 264 12.95 -4.96 -9.39
CA GLU A 264 13.27 -6.28 -8.83
C GLU A 264 14.78 -6.50 -8.67
N ALA A 265 15.60 -6.06 -9.64
CA ALA A 265 17.05 -6.13 -9.53
C ALA A 265 17.59 -5.18 -8.43
N ALA A 266 16.97 -4.01 -8.23
CA ALA A 266 17.31 -3.09 -7.15
C ALA A 266 17.01 -3.70 -5.77
N HIS A 267 15.86 -4.35 -5.60
CA HIS A 267 15.54 -5.12 -4.38
C HIS A 267 16.56 -6.23 -4.13
N LYS A 268 16.79 -7.11 -5.12
CA LYS A 268 17.76 -8.22 -5.00
C LYS A 268 19.16 -7.72 -4.65
N ARG A 269 19.62 -6.62 -5.25
CA ARG A 269 20.92 -5.99 -4.92
C ARG A 269 20.96 -5.55 -3.45
N ASN A 270 19.96 -4.80 -3.00
CA ASN A 270 19.89 -4.29 -1.62
C ASN A 270 19.77 -5.41 -0.58
N GLU A 271 19.01 -6.47 -0.87
CA GLU A 271 18.93 -7.67 0.00
C GLU A 271 20.29 -8.37 0.07
N GLN A 272 20.97 -8.56 -1.06
CA GLN A 272 22.23 -9.29 -1.11
C GLN A 272 23.40 -8.53 -0.48
N GLU A 273 23.38 -7.19 -0.51
CA GLU A 273 24.33 -6.37 0.25
C GLU A 273 24.17 -6.56 1.76
N LYS A 274 22.94 -6.54 2.30
CA LYS A 274 22.72 -6.82 3.73
C LYS A 274 23.02 -8.29 4.09
N ILE A 275 22.74 -9.25 3.21
CA ILE A 275 23.12 -10.67 3.41
C ILE A 275 24.65 -10.84 3.46
N ARG A 276 25.41 -10.17 2.60
CA ARG A 276 26.88 -10.18 2.67
C ARG A 276 27.42 -9.48 3.92
N ALA A 277 26.76 -8.42 4.37
CA ALA A 277 27.17 -7.66 5.55
C ALA A 277 26.95 -8.43 6.87
N TYR A 278 25.83 -9.14 7.03
CA TYR A 278 25.43 -9.72 8.32
C TYR A 278 25.20 -11.22 8.30
N GLY A 279 24.81 -11.78 7.15
CA GLY A 279 24.33 -13.16 7.06
C GLY A 279 25.38 -14.20 7.43
N GLU A 280 26.65 -13.98 7.08
CA GLU A 280 27.76 -14.86 7.40
C GLU A 280 28.02 -14.93 8.92
N ARG A 281 28.30 -13.78 9.55
CA ARG A 281 28.52 -13.66 11.00
C ARG A 281 27.35 -14.24 11.80
N ILE A 282 26.12 -13.88 11.43
CA ILE A 282 24.93 -14.35 12.16
C ILE A 282 24.74 -15.86 12.05
N GLN A 283 25.12 -16.48 10.92
CA GLN A 283 24.99 -17.93 10.74
C GLN A 283 26.09 -18.71 11.44
N HIS A 284 27.34 -18.22 11.41
CA HIS A 284 28.50 -18.95 11.92
C HIS A 284 28.85 -18.64 13.37
N VAL A 285 28.61 -17.41 13.84
CA VAL A 285 28.95 -16.96 15.21
C VAL A 285 27.70 -16.93 16.07
N ASP A 286 26.71 -16.09 15.75
CA ASP A 286 25.46 -15.99 16.53
C ASP A 286 24.56 -17.24 16.43
N GLN A 287 24.91 -18.22 15.58
CA GLN A 287 24.14 -19.44 15.28
C GLN A 287 22.66 -19.15 14.94
N GLY A 288 22.39 -17.96 14.43
CA GLY A 288 21.07 -17.43 14.12
C GLY A 288 20.65 -17.65 12.67
N SER A 289 19.45 -17.19 12.35
CA SER A 289 18.95 -17.05 10.98
C SER A 289 18.86 -15.56 10.65
N PHE A 290 19.33 -15.14 9.48
CA PHE A 290 19.29 -13.75 9.04
C PHE A 290 18.22 -13.52 7.97
N THR A 291 17.51 -12.39 8.01
CA THR A 291 16.55 -11.99 6.98
C THR A 291 16.62 -10.49 6.74
N PRO A 292 17.07 -10.01 5.56
CA PRO A 292 17.03 -8.60 5.24
C PRO A 292 15.58 -8.18 4.96
N LEU A 293 15.11 -7.14 5.64
CA LEU A 293 13.81 -6.53 5.44
C LEU A 293 13.98 -5.29 4.58
N VAL A 294 14.13 -5.52 3.27
CA VAL A 294 14.31 -4.45 2.29
C VAL A 294 12.95 -3.91 1.82
N PHE A 295 12.85 -2.59 1.79
CA PHE A 295 11.70 -1.87 1.25
C PHE A 295 12.14 -0.77 0.28
N THR A 296 11.24 -0.40 -0.62
CA THR A 296 11.27 0.93 -1.24
C THR A 296 10.65 1.97 -0.33
N THR A 297 11.05 3.21 -0.50
CA THR A 297 10.49 4.39 0.20
C THR A 297 8.99 4.60 -0.03
N SER A 298 8.43 4.07 -1.12
CA SER A 298 6.98 4.08 -1.39
C SER A 298 6.20 3.04 -0.58
N GLY A 299 6.87 2.00 -0.04
CA GLY A 299 6.24 0.92 0.71
C GLY A 299 6.23 -0.46 0.03
N GLY A 300 6.91 -0.62 -1.11
CA GLY A 300 7.10 -1.93 -1.75
C GLY A 300 8.10 -2.80 -0.99
N MET A 301 7.83 -4.11 -0.90
CA MET A 301 8.67 -5.08 -0.16
C MET A 301 9.56 -5.91 -1.10
N GLY A 302 10.82 -6.09 -0.72
CA GLY A 302 11.73 -7.04 -1.36
C GLY A 302 11.30 -8.51 -1.15
N PRO A 303 11.81 -9.46 -1.96
CA PRO A 303 11.44 -10.88 -1.86
C PRO A 303 11.57 -11.51 -0.47
N LYS A 304 12.65 -11.23 0.28
CA LYS A 304 12.87 -11.74 1.64
C LYS A 304 11.93 -11.08 2.64
N ALA A 305 11.73 -9.76 2.54
CA ALA A 305 10.75 -9.04 3.34
C ALA A 305 9.32 -9.57 3.12
N LYS A 306 8.92 -9.79 1.86
CA LYS A 306 7.60 -10.35 1.50
C LYS A 306 7.39 -11.75 2.08
N CYS A 307 8.40 -12.61 2.05
CA CYS A 307 8.36 -13.94 2.68
C CYS A 307 8.19 -13.84 4.20
N PHE A 308 8.99 -12.99 4.84
CA PHE A 308 8.92 -12.71 6.29
C PHE A 308 7.54 -12.24 6.72
N TYR A 309 6.99 -11.20 6.07
CA TYR A 309 5.67 -10.66 6.43
C TYR A 309 4.51 -11.60 6.09
N SER A 310 4.65 -12.46 5.07
CA SER A 310 3.67 -13.53 4.83
C SER A 310 3.61 -14.48 6.03
N ARG A 311 4.75 -15.02 6.47
CA ARG A 311 4.81 -15.91 7.65
C ARG A 311 4.35 -15.21 8.92
N LEU A 312 4.75 -13.96 9.13
CA LEU A 312 4.31 -13.18 10.29
C LEU A 312 2.79 -13.03 10.30
N THR A 313 2.17 -12.79 9.14
CA THR A 313 0.71 -12.77 8.99
C THR A 313 0.09 -14.12 9.35
N ASP A 314 0.66 -15.22 8.84
CA ASP A 314 0.14 -16.58 9.08
C ASP A 314 0.09 -16.89 10.59
N VAL A 315 1.20 -16.64 11.30
CA VAL A 315 1.30 -16.88 12.76
C VAL A 315 0.44 -15.90 13.57
N MET A 316 0.31 -14.64 13.13
CA MET A 316 -0.58 -13.66 13.79
C MET A 316 -2.06 -14.01 13.61
N ALA A 317 -2.46 -14.49 12.44
CA ALA A 317 -3.82 -14.93 12.14
C ALA A 317 -4.21 -16.17 12.96
N GLU A 318 -3.30 -17.15 13.06
CA GLU A 318 -3.47 -18.33 13.91
C GLU A 318 -3.59 -17.94 15.39
N LYS A 319 -2.63 -17.17 15.93
CA LYS A 319 -2.63 -16.80 17.36
C LYS A 319 -3.85 -15.96 17.76
N LYS A 320 -4.33 -15.06 16.90
CA LYS A 320 -5.49 -14.21 17.19
C LYS A 320 -6.83 -14.83 16.75
N HIS A 321 -6.83 -16.01 16.15
CA HIS A 321 -8.00 -16.65 15.54
C HIS A 321 -8.78 -15.73 14.57
N GLN A 322 -8.05 -14.96 13.75
CA GLN A 322 -8.64 -14.00 12.82
C GLN A 322 -8.42 -14.36 11.35
N PRO A 323 -9.32 -13.96 10.43
CA PRO A 323 -9.13 -14.17 9.01
C PRO A 323 -7.81 -13.58 8.52
N ARG A 324 -6.97 -14.43 7.90
CA ARG A 324 -5.66 -14.05 7.34
C ARG A 324 -5.73 -12.78 6.49
N SER A 325 -6.80 -12.63 5.70
CA SER A 325 -7.05 -11.48 4.85
C SER A 325 -7.11 -10.15 5.63
N HIS A 326 -7.79 -10.12 6.78
CA HIS A 326 -7.84 -8.94 7.66
C HIS A 326 -6.47 -8.62 8.26
N VAL A 327 -5.72 -9.65 8.69
CA VAL A 327 -4.35 -9.47 9.22
C VAL A 327 -3.41 -8.92 8.15
N VAL A 328 -3.48 -9.44 6.91
CA VAL A 328 -2.70 -8.93 5.76
C VAL A 328 -3.05 -7.46 5.50
N ALA A 329 -4.34 -7.13 5.44
CA ALA A 329 -4.83 -5.79 5.14
C ALA A 329 -4.35 -4.78 6.21
N TRP A 330 -4.57 -5.10 7.49
CA TRP A 330 -4.10 -4.30 8.62
C TRP A 330 -2.58 -4.14 8.65
N MET A 331 -1.82 -5.23 8.49
CA MET A 331 -0.36 -5.22 8.56
C MET A 331 0.25 -4.39 7.44
N ARG A 332 -0.22 -4.58 6.20
CA ARG A 332 0.22 -3.78 5.03
C ARG A 332 -0.11 -2.30 5.20
N CYS A 333 -1.31 -1.99 5.69
CA CYS A 333 -1.72 -0.63 6.03
C CYS A 333 -0.76 -0.03 7.06
N ARG A 334 -0.53 -0.71 8.19
CA ARG A 334 0.33 -0.24 9.29
C ARG A 334 1.77 -0.01 8.84
N LEU A 335 2.35 -0.93 8.07
CA LEU A 335 3.70 -0.78 7.51
C LEU A 335 3.78 0.37 6.51
N SER A 336 2.75 0.55 5.67
CA SER A 336 2.67 1.68 4.74
C SER A 336 2.66 3.01 5.51
N PHE A 337 1.75 3.22 6.48
CA PHE A 337 1.74 4.43 7.30
C PHE A 337 3.05 4.66 8.07
N SER A 338 3.70 3.61 8.55
CA SER A 338 5.00 3.68 9.23
C SER A 338 6.14 4.11 8.30
N LEU A 339 6.18 3.58 7.06
CA LEU A 339 7.13 3.95 6.02
C LEU A 339 6.94 5.42 5.58
N LEU A 340 5.70 5.89 5.55
CA LEU A 340 5.36 7.28 5.22
C LEU A 340 5.71 8.26 6.34
N ARG A 341 5.27 8.01 7.59
CA ARG A 341 5.57 8.89 8.73
C ARG A 341 7.05 9.09 8.91
N SER A 342 7.75 7.96 8.94
CA SER A 342 9.19 7.85 8.86
C SER A 342 9.78 8.92 7.95
N ALA A 343 9.37 8.95 6.67
CA ALA A 343 9.93 9.80 5.63
C ALA A 343 10.02 11.30 6.02
N LEU A 344 9.05 11.80 6.79
CA LEU A 344 8.98 13.20 7.16
C LEU A 344 9.90 13.63 8.30
N LEU A 345 10.28 12.70 9.18
CA LEU A 345 11.15 12.99 10.31
C LEU A 345 12.55 13.39 9.84
N CYS A 346 13.09 12.70 8.81
CA CYS A 346 14.41 13.01 8.26
C CYS A 346 14.49 14.37 7.53
N LEU A 347 13.40 14.90 6.97
CA LEU A 347 13.43 16.16 6.23
C LEU A 347 13.42 17.42 7.10
N ARG A 348 13.09 17.33 8.40
CA ARG A 348 12.86 18.51 9.25
C ARG A 348 13.46 18.49 10.66
N GLY A 349 14.02 17.37 11.11
CA GLY A 349 14.57 17.26 12.45
C GLY A 349 13.49 17.31 13.56
N THR A 350 13.94 17.37 14.80
CA THR A 350 13.17 17.06 16.02
C THR A 350 12.03 18.04 16.33
N ARG A 351 10.85 17.83 15.73
CA ARG A 351 9.57 18.21 16.33
C ARG A 351 8.87 16.96 16.87
N TYR A 352 9.39 16.47 17.99
CA TYR A 352 8.91 15.25 18.62
C TYR A 352 7.54 15.50 19.28
N SER A 353 6.52 14.83 18.78
CA SER A 353 5.42 14.34 19.62
C SER A 353 5.67 12.85 19.79
N ALA A 354 5.58 12.33 21.02
CA ALA A 354 5.90 10.92 21.27
C ALA A 354 5.12 10.00 20.31
N PRO A 355 5.77 8.99 19.72
CA PRO A 355 5.08 8.04 18.83
C PRO A 355 3.92 7.43 19.61
N THR A 356 2.73 7.46 19.03
CA THR A 356 1.54 6.88 19.68
C THR A 356 1.73 5.37 19.76
N THR A 357 2.14 4.88 20.92
CA THR A 357 2.27 3.46 21.23
C THR A 357 0.87 2.85 21.18
N ILE A 358 0.52 2.23 20.05
CA ILE A 358 -0.76 1.54 19.90
C ILE A 358 -0.56 0.14 20.45
N ASP A 359 -1.39 -0.24 21.41
CA ASP A 359 -1.43 -1.62 21.88
C ASP A 359 -1.87 -2.54 20.75
N ILE A 360 -0.95 -3.36 20.25
CA ILE A 360 -1.23 -4.34 19.22
C ILE A 360 -1.89 -5.59 19.83
N ALA A 361 -1.72 -5.85 21.13
CA ALA A 361 -2.29 -7.03 21.78
C ALA A 361 -3.82 -6.96 21.83
N GLY A 362 -4.38 -5.84 22.32
CA GLY A 362 -5.82 -5.61 22.39
C GLY A 362 -6.53 -5.35 21.04
N LEU A 363 -5.80 -5.19 19.93
CA LEU A 363 -6.40 -4.88 18.63
C LEU A 363 -7.12 -6.07 18.00
N ASP A 364 -8.43 -5.91 17.76
CA ASP A 364 -9.20 -6.69 16.79
C ASP A 364 -8.93 -6.15 15.36
N TYR A 365 -8.34 -6.97 14.49
CA TYR A 365 -8.08 -6.59 13.10
C TYR A 365 -9.32 -6.63 12.22
N GLN A 366 -10.34 -7.45 12.53
CA GLN A 366 -11.59 -7.48 11.79
C GLN A 366 -12.38 -6.18 12.00
N ALA A 367 -12.71 -5.82 13.25
CA ALA A 367 -13.32 -4.53 13.56
C ALA A 367 -12.46 -3.37 13.02
N THR A 368 -11.13 -3.47 13.10
CA THR A 368 -10.25 -2.44 12.56
C THR A 368 -10.29 -2.30 11.05
N VAL A 369 -10.28 -3.39 10.29
CA VAL A 369 -10.37 -3.36 8.82
C VAL A 369 -11.72 -2.81 8.37
N VAL A 370 -12.81 -3.24 9.01
CA VAL A 370 -14.17 -2.76 8.74
C VAL A 370 -14.32 -1.27 9.06
N GLU A 371 -14.00 -0.84 10.29
CA GLU A 371 -14.10 0.57 10.69
C GLU A 371 -13.18 1.48 9.87
N SER A 372 -11.99 1.00 9.49
CA SER A 372 -11.02 1.78 8.72
C SER A 372 -11.24 1.69 7.20
N GLY A 373 -12.33 1.06 6.74
CA GLY A 373 -12.68 0.95 5.32
C GLY A 373 -11.60 0.35 4.43
N ILE A 374 -10.69 -0.46 5.00
CA ILE A 374 -9.56 -1.02 4.25
C ILE A 374 -10.12 -2.09 3.30
N LEU A 375 -9.94 -1.86 2.00
CA LEU A 375 -10.33 -2.82 0.97
C LEU A 375 -9.41 -4.06 1.07
N VAL A 376 -10.04 -5.23 1.23
CA VAL A 376 -9.41 -6.55 1.47
C VAL A 376 -9.17 -7.30 0.17
#